data_AF-A0A453JQ41-F1
#
_entry.id   AF-A0A453JQ41-F1
#
_cell.length_a   1.000
_cell.length_b   1.000
_cell.length_c   1.000
_cell.angle_alpha   90.00
_cell.angle_beta   90.00
_cell.angle_gamma   90.00
#
_symmetry.space_group_name_H-M   'P 1'
#
loop_
_entity.id
_entity.type
_entity.pdbx_description
1 polymer ?
#
loop_
_entity_poly.entity_id
_entity_poly.type
_entity_poly.pdbx_seq_one_letter_code
_entity_poly.pdbx_strand_id
1 'polypeptide(L)'
;MQHFFLFLLLLVFLLPHETSYSAAAASGGGDRCSRRCGGATVPYPLGFSPGCPIALWCDASISTPILPYIGENGTTYRVIAFNSTISTVVVGLSPSCSRSVPEARRVLSGGNYGVSSRTGLFLRGGCGGVNASAGAGCSVPVDVMSRLLRTAQCVGISNDTSPAAVACVASRPANSTAAVNEQFLLWEKVEKQKCDEVLTSTVFVLTPEGTATLEFGVAELGWWLNGTCGTGGGERCAANATCTDVQTPNGELGHRCECVAGMEGDGFLAGDGCYLGES
;
A
#
# COMPACT_ATOMS: atom_id res chain seq x y z
N MET A 1 -44.06 -74.16 -7.14
CA MET A 1 -43.92 -72.70 -6.92
C MET A 1 -42.70 -72.43 -6.05
N GLN A 2 -41.49 -72.77 -6.52
CA GLN A 2 -40.24 -72.57 -5.77
C GLN A 2 -39.02 -72.63 -6.69
N HIS A 3 -39.09 -72.02 -7.88
CA HIS A 3 -37.94 -71.91 -8.78
C HIS A 3 -37.84 -70.57 -9.53
N PHE A 4 -38.71 -69.60 -9.23
CA PHE A 4 -38.71 -68.29 -9.91
C PHE A 4 -38.09 -67.15 -9.09
N PHE A 5 -37.69 -67.41 -7.84
CA PHE A 5 -37.15 -66.38 -6.94
C PHE A 5 -35.63 -66.35 -6.82
N LEU A 6 -34.91 -67.32 -7.40
CA LEU A 6 -33.45 -67.38 -7.32
C LEU A 6 -32.72 -66.75 -8.52
N PHE A 7 -33.44 -66.30 -9.54
CA PHE A 7 -32.83 -65.65 -10.71
C PHE A 7 -32.72 -64.12 -10.59
N LEU A 8 -33.32 -63.52 -9.57
CA LEU A 8 -33.21 -62.07 -9.34
C LEU A 8 -32.01 -61.66 -8.48
N LEU A 9 -31.24 -62.62 -7.96
CA LEU A 9 -30.09 -62.40 -7.07
C LEU A 9 -28.72 -62.48 -7.77
N LEU A 10 -28.69 -62.67 -9.10
CA LEU A 10 -27.45 -62.86 -9.88
C LEU A 10 -27.20 -61.78 -10.95
N LEU A 11 -27.92 -60.66 -10.90
CA LEU A 11 -27.67 -59.45 -11.71
C LEU A 11 -26.98 -58.34 -10.88
N VAL A 12 -26.15 -58.71 -9.92
CA VAL A 12 -25.37 -57.79 -9.07
C VAL A 12 -23.94 -57.53 -9.60
N PHE A 13 -23.53 -58.16 -10.69
CA PHE A 13 -22.22 -57.90 -11.27
C PHE A 13 -22.36 -57.45 -12.71
N LEU A 14 -21.95 -56.19 -12.97
CA LEU A 14 -21.59 -55.52 -14.22
C LEU A 14 -22.28 -54.16 -14.39
N LEU A 15 -21.95 -53.21 -13.51
CA LEU A 15 -21.97 -51.79 -13.86
C LEU A 15 -20.54 -51.26 -13.72
N PRO A 16 -20.00 -50.56 -14.74
CA PRO A 16 -18.66 -50.01 -14.69
C PRO A 16 -18.55 -49.00 -13.54
N HIS A 17 -17.42 -49.07 -12.85
CA HIS A 17 -16.99 -48.14 -11.82
C HIS A 17 -16.76 -46.79 -12.51
N GLU A 18 -17.81 -45.98 -12.63
CA GLU A 18 -17.67 -44.55 -12.87
C GLU A 18 -16.99 -43.98 -11.64
N THR A 19 -15.66 -43.94 -11.65
CA THR A 19 -14.87 -43.05 -10.81
C THR A 19 -15.19 -41.64 -11.28
N SER A 20 -16.35 -41.15 -10.89
CA SER A 20 -16.58 -39.73 -10.75
C SER A 20 -15.56 -39.22 -9.73
N TYR A 21 -14.39 -38.85 -10.23
CA TYR A 21 -13.49 -37.92 -9.59
C TYR A 21 -14.25 -36.61 -9.48
N SER A 22 -15.15 -36.55 -8.50
CA SER A 22 -15.43 -35.28 -7.84
C SER A 22 -14.09 -34.90 -7.23
N ALA A 23 -13.34 -34.06 -7.94
CA ALA A 23 -12.41 -33.17 -7.28
C ALA A 23 -13.27 -32.44 -6.25
N ALA A 24 -13.20 -32.91 -5.01
CA ALA A 24 -13.58 -32.10 -3.88
C ALA A 24 -12.74 -30.83 -4.06
N ALA A 25 -13.38 -29.76 -4.55
CA ALA A 25 -12.87 -28.44 -4.35
C ALA A 25 -12.63 -28.36 -2.85
N ALA A 26 -11.37 -28.34 -2.45
CA ALA A 26 -11.00 -28.09 -1.07
C ALA A 26 -11.63 -26.72 -0.76
N SER A 27 -12.78 -26.75 -0.10
CA SER A 27 -13.42 -25.59 0.48
C SER A 27 -12.60 -25.21 1.72
N GLY A 28 -11.38 -24.72 1.47
CA GLY A 28 -10.71 -23.83 2.41
C GLY A 28 -11.49 -22.52 2.36
N GLY A 29 -12.42 -22.36 3.30
CA GLY A 29 -13.26 -21.17 3.43
C GLY A 29 -12.47 -19.92 3.80
N GLY A 30 -11.74 -19.38 2.84
CA GLY A 30 -11.36 -17.97 2.79
C GLY A 30 -11.87 -17.45 1.46
N ASP A 31 -12.76 -16.45 1.48
CA ASP A 31 -13.24 -15.80 0.26
C ASP A 31 -12.01 -15.39 -0.58
N ARG A 32 -11.95 -15.80 -1.85
CA ARG A 32 -10.85 -15.38 -2.74
C ARG A 32 -10.75 -13.86 -2.72
N CYS A 33 -9.53 -13.33 -2.73
CA CYS A 33 -9.31 -11.89 -2.76
C CYS A 33 -9.98 -11.26 -4.00
N SER A 34 -11.09 -10.54 -3.79
CA SER A 34 -11.80 -9.77 -4.80
C SER A 34 -11.06 -8.46 -5.03
N ARG A 35 -10.51 -8.28 -6.23
CA ARG A 35 -9.66 -7.13 -6.57
C ARG A 35 -10.35 -6.10 -7.45
N ARG A 36 -11.66 -6.20 -7.64
CA ARG A 36 -12.43 -5.33 -8.52
C ARG A 36 -13.26 -4.32 -7.73
N CYS A 37 -13.18 -3.06 -8.13
CA CYS A 37 -13.99 -1.95 -7.63
C CYS A 37 -14.64 -1.23 -8.81
N GLY A 38 -15.88 -1.61 -9.14
CA GLY A 38 -16.55 -1.13 -10.35
C GLY A 38 -15.75 -1.47 -11.62
N GLY A 39 -15.29 -0.43 -12.31
CA GLY A 39 -14.41 -0.51 -13.48
C GLY A 39 -12.91 -0.63 -13.16
N ALA A 40 -12.48 -0.38 -11.93
CA ALA A 40 -11.08 -0.48 -11.53
C ALA A 40 -10.72 -1.88 -11.01
N THR A 41 -9.48 -2.27 -11.25
CA THR A 41 -8.87 -3.50 -10.71
C THR A 41 -7.56 -3.14 -10.04
N VAL A 42 -7.28 -3.75 -8.88
CA VAL A 42 -6.02 -3.55 -8.14
C VAL A 42 -5.15 -4.81 -8.22
N PRO A 43 -3.82 -4.69 -8.17
CA PRO A 43 -2.94 -5.85 -8.13
C PRO A 43 -3.04 -6.58 -6.78
N TYR A 44 -2.82 -7.89 -6.77
CA TYR A 44 -2.62 -8.60 -5.51
C TYR A 44 -1.36 -8.05 -4.80
N PRO A 45 -1.31 -7.92 -3.47
CA PRO A 45 -2.26 -8.41 -2.44
C PRO A 45 -3.37 -7.44 -2.04
N LEU A 46 -3.57 -6.36 -2.80
CA LEU A 46 -4.60 -5.38 -2.52
C LEU A 46 -5.97 -5.91 -2.99
N GLY A 47 -7.04 -5.53 -2.29
CA GLY A 47 -8.40 -5.77 -2.79
C GLY A 47 -9.48 -5.42 -1.78
N PHE A 48 -10.71 -5.84 -2.05
CA PHE A 48 -11.94 -5.30 -1.45
C PHE A 48 -12.76 -6.34 -0.67
N SER A 49 -12.21 -7.53 -0.46
CA SER A 49 -12.85 -8.62 0.29
C SER A 49 -12.00 -9.04 1.48
N PRO A 50 -12.60 -9.70 2.50
CA PRO A 50 -11.87 -10.17 3.68
C PRO A 50 -10.66 -11.08 3.42
N GLY A 51 -10.63 -11.80 2.29
CA GLY A 51 -9.49 -12.65 1.93
C GLY A 51 -8.34 -11.95 1.22
N CYS A 52 -8.36 -10.62 1.11
CA CYS A 52 -7.22 -9.86 0.60
C CYS A 52 -6.27 -9.52 1.75
N PRO A 53 -4.96 -9.81 1.64
CA PRO A 53 -4.00 -9.46 2.69
C PRO A 53 -3.96 -7.96 2.99
N ILE A 54 -4.21 -7.12 1.97
CA ILE A 54 -4.31 -5.67 2.14
C ILE A 54 -5.70 -5.19 1.70
N ALA A 55 -6.58 -5.02 2.68
CA ALA A 55 -7.94 -4.59 2.46
C ALA A 55 -8.03 -3.09 2.14
N LEU A 56 -8.77 -2.77 1.08
CA LEU A 56 -9.17 -1.45 0.63
C LEU A 56 -10.69 -1.34 0.66
N TRP A 57 -11.18 -0.11 0.69
CA TRP A 57 -12.59 0.19 0.46
C TRP A 57 -12.82 0.58 -1.00
N CYS A 58 -14.02 0.32 -1.48
CA CYS A 58 -14.42 0.63 -2.85
C CYS A 58 -15.54 1.66 -2.84
N ASP A 59 -15.29 2.82 -3.46
CA ASP A 59 -16.36 3.67 -3.95
C ASP A 59 -16.74 3.22 -5.36
N ALA A 60 -17.73 2.32 -5.43
CA ALA A 60 -18.18 1.72 -6.69
C ALA A 60 -18.83 2.73 -7.64
N SER A 61 -19.33 3.88 -7.12
CA SER A 61 -20.00 4.90 -7.94
C SER A 61 -19.04 5.57 -8.94
N ILE A 62 -17.77 5.64 -8.56
CA ILE A 62 -16.68 6.25 -9.34
C ILE A 62 -15.48 5.30 -9.49
N SER A 63 -15.67 4.01 -9.20
CA SER A 63 -14.65 2.96 -9.33
C SER A 63 -13.32 3.31 -8.65
N THR A 64 -13.38 3.93 -7.47
CA THR A 64 -12.19 4.45 -6.79
C THR A 64 -11.84 3.61 -5.56
N PRO A 65 -10.62 3.03 -5.50
CA PRO A 65 -10.10 2.40 -4.29
C PRO A 65 -9.75 3.46 -3.23
N ILE A 66 -10.02 3.15 -1.96
CA ILE A 66 -9.84 4.05 -0.82
C ILE A 66 -9.14 3.29 0.31
N LEU A 67 -8.21 3.92 1.02
CA LEU A 67 -7.65 3.35 2.25
C LEU A 67 -8.74 3.14 3.30
N PRO A 68 -8.69 2.07 4.11
CA PRO A 68 -9.77 1.68 5.01
C PRO A 68 -9.97 2.62 6.22
N TYR A 69 -9.01 3.49 6.53
CA TYR A 69 -9.14 4.44 7.63
C TYR A 69 -9.91 5.68 7.19
N ILE A 70 -10.98 6.01 7.92
CA ILE A 70 -11.68 7.29 7.80
C ILE A 70 -11.09 8.27 8.82
N GLY A 71 -10.66 9.44 8.34
CA GLY A 71 -10.21 10.55 9.20
C GLY A 71 -11.31 11.05 10.14
N GLU A 72 -10.92 11.78 11.19
CA GLU A 72 -11.85 12.22 12.25
C GLU A 72 -13.02 13.06 11.72
N ASN A 73 -12.83 13.77 10.61
CA ASN A 73 -13.85 14.58 9.95
C ASN A 73 -14.53 13.89 8.76
N GLY A 74 -14.47 12.56 8.67
CA GLY A 74 -15.00 11.81 7.51
C GLY A 74 -14.10 11.83 6.28
N THR A 75 -12.87 12.32 6.41
CA THR A 75 -11.90 12.41 5.30
C THR A 75 -11.52 11.02 4.83
N THR A 76 -11.61 10.79 3.51
CA THR A 76 -11.19 9.54 2.86
C THR A 76 -9.94 9.77 2.02
N TYR A 77 -9.11 8.73 1.92
CA TYR A 77 -7.82 8.80 1.24
C TYR A 77 -7.84 7.89 0.02
N ARG A 78 -8.03 8.53 -1.14
CA ARG A 78 -8.19 7.85 -2.43
C ARG A 78 -6.84 7.34 -2.93
N VAL A 79 -6.85 6.14 -3.48
CA VAL A 79 -5.72 5.63 -4.23
C VAL A 79 -5.74 6.21 -5.63
N ILE A 80 -4.59 6.74 -6.07
CA ILE A 80 -4.41 7.40 -7.36
C ILE A 80 -3.75 6.44 -8.35
N ALA A 81 -2.72 5.71 -7.90
CA ALA A 81 -1.97 4.80 -8.75
C ALA A 81 -1.36 3.65 -7.95
N PHE A 82 -1.09 2.55 -8.64
CA PHE A 82 -0.35 1.40 -8.12
C PHE A 82 0.82 1.11 -9.05
N ASN A 83 1.94 0.68 -8.49
CA ASN A 83 3.08 0.17 -9.21
C ASN A 83 3.47 -1.18 -8.62
N SER A 84 3.02 -2.25 -9.27
CA SER A 84 3.27 -3.62 -8.83
C SER A 84 4.76 -3.97 -8.87
N THR A 85 5.51 -3.43 -9.84
CA THR A 85 6.94 -3.68 -10.01
C THR A 85 7.71 -3.32 -8.75
N ILE A 86 7.56 -2.08 -8.27
CA ILE A 86 8.28 -1.64 -7.05
C ILE A 86 7.47 -1.80 -5.76
N SER A 87 6.31 -2.43 -5.84
CA SER A 87 5.38 -2.63 -4.72
C SER A 87 4.96 -1.34 -4.00
N THR A 88 4.55 -0.31 -4.76
CA THR A 88 4.13 1.00 -4.21
C THR A 88 2.75 1.48 -4.66
N VAL A 89 2.04 2.15 -3.76
CA VAL A 89 0.73 2.77 -4.00
C VAL A 89 0.82 4.27 -3.73
N VAL A 90 0.29 5.08 -4.63
CA VAL A 90 0.21 6.53 -4.46
C VAL A 90 -1.21 6.88 -4.02
N VAL A 91 -1.32 7.60 -2.89
CA VAL A 91 -2.59 8.03 -2.33
C VAL A 91 -2.68 9.55 -2.28
N GLY A 92 -3.89 10.08 -2.44
CA GLY A 92 -4.16 11.51 -2.29
C GLY A 92 -4.03 11.93 -0.83
N LEU A 93 -3.21 12.94 -0.57
CA LEU A 93 -2.98 13.54 0.73
C LEU A 93 -3.13 15.08 0.65
N SER A 94 -4.37 15.50 0.38
CA SER A 94 -4.69 16.93 0.22
C SER A 94 -4.19 17.78 1.41
N PRO A 95 -3.77 19.03 1.17
CA PRO A 95 -3.40 19.96 2.23
C PRO A 95 -4.52 20.11 3.26
N SER A 96 -4.18 19.97 4.55
CA SER A 96 -5.12 20.07 5.67
C SER A 96 -4.46 20.75 6.86
N CYS A 97 -5.23 21.59 7.55
CA CYS A 97 -4.84 22.31 8.76
C CYS A 97 -5.36 21.64 10.03
N SER A 98 -5.97 20.46 9.94
CA SER A 98 -6.57 19.78 11.09
C SER A 98 -6.13 18.33 11.22
N ARG A 99 -5.32 17.83 10.28
CA ARG A 99 -4.83 16.46 10.31
C ARG A 99 -3.71 16.36 11.33
N SER A 100 -4.01 15.77 12.48
CA SER A 100 -3.02 15.55 13.52
C SER A 100 -1.93 14.57 13.07
N VAL A 101 -0.74 14.67 13.65
CA VAL A 101 0.35 13.69 13.41
C VAL A 101 -0.10 12.24 13.70
N PRO A 102 -0.78 11.94 14.83
CA PRO A 102 -1.30 10.60 15.09
C PRO A 102 -2.34 10.12 14.07
N GLU A 103 -3.21 11.00 13.58
CA GLU A 103 -4.17 10.65 12.51
C GLU A 103 -3.41 10.29 11.23
N ALA A 104 -2.48 11.13 10.77
CA ALA A 104 -1.70 10.88 9.58
C ALA A 104 -0.93 9.54 9.66
N ARG A 105 -0.41 9.19 10.85
CA ARG A 105 0.22 7.90 11.10
C ARG A 105 -0.73 6.72 10.91
N ARG A 106 -1.95 6.80 11.45
CA ARG A 106 -2.96 5.73 11.31
C ARG A 106 -3.45 5.59 9.87
N VAL A 107 -3.55 6.69 9.14
CA VAL A 107 -3.96 6.69 7.72
C VAL A 107 -2.90 6.07 6.84
N LEU A 108 -1.64 6.52 6.99
CA LEU A 108 -0.56 6.22 6.04
C LEU A 108 0.30 5.03 6.47
N SER A 109 -0.06 4.35 7.55
CA SER A 109 0.62 3.14 8.01
C SER A 109 -0.40 2.17 8.56
N GLY A 110 -0.67 1.13 7.78
CA GLY A 110 -1.56 0.03 8.13
C GLY A 110 -0.76 -1.23 8.51
N GLY A 111 -1.45 -2.37 8.59
CA GLY A 111 -0.82 -3.64 8.96
C GLY A 111 0.27 -4.09 7.97
N ASN A 112 0.11 -3.78 6.69
CA ASN A 112 0.93 -4.31 5.60
C ASN A 112 1.36 -3.25 4.57
N TYR A 113 1.30 -1.98 4.97
CA TYR A 113 1.81 -0.85 4.18
C TYR A 113 2.29 0.29 5.08
N GLY A 114 3.20 1.11 4.54
CA GLY A 114 3.76 2.25 5.26
C GLY A 114 4.30 3.30 4.30
N VAL A 115 4.53 4.52 4.81
CA VAL A 115 5.03 5.65 4.03
C VAL A 115 6.39 5.32 3.44
N SER A 116 6.51 5.35 2.11
CA SER A 116 7.77 5.13 1.38
C SER A 116 8.79 6.21 1.72
N SER A 117 10.08 5.88 1.67
CA SER A 117 11.15 6.86 1.84
C SER A 117 11.23 7.91 0.72
N ARG A 118 10.51 7.71 -0.39
CA ARG A 118 10.31 8.71 -1.45
C ARG A 118 9.30 9.80 -1.08
N THR A 119 8.60 9.64 0.03
CA THR A 119 7.60 10.60 0.52
C THR A 119 8.22 11.51 1.59
N GLY A 120 8.16 12.82 1.35
CA GLY A 120 8.42 13.86 2.35
C GLY A 120 7.12 14.35 2.99
N LEU A 121 7.13 14.61 4.30
CA LEU A 121 5.98 15.15 5.04
C LEU A 121 6.25 16.58 5.49
N PHE A 122 5.27 17.46 5.26
CA PHE A 122 5.28 18.84 5.76
C PHE A 122 4.44 18.93 7.03
N LEU A 123 5.03 19.46 8.08
CA LEU A 123 4.44 19.52 9.42
C LEU A 123 4.25 20.97 9.84
N ARG A 124 3.22 21.25 10.63
CA ARG A 124 2.94 22.58 11.17
C ARG A 124 2.36 22.51 12.58
N GLY A 125 2.25 23.68 13.20
CA GLY A 125 1.71 23.85 14.56
C GLY A 125 2.72 23.41 15.62
N GLY A 126 3.04 24.29 16.57
CA GLY A 126 3.74 23.92 17.81
C GLY A 126 5.13 23.29 17.68
N CYS A 127 5.73 23.25 16.47
CA CYS A 127 6.96 22.52 16.17
C CYS A 127 8.15 22.95 17.05
N GLY A 128 8.37 22.24 18.15
CA GLY A 128 9.41 22.55 19.15
C GLY A 128 10.69 21.74 19.00
N GLY A 129 10.72 20.73 18.13
CA GLY A 129 11.91 19.88 17.88
C GLY A 129 12.77 20.32 16.70
N VAL A 130 12.36 21.38 15.98
CA VAL A 130 13.00 21.83 14.75
C VAL A 130 14.17 22.74 15.08
N ASN A 131 15.39 22.22 15.06
CA ASN A 131 16.56 23.08 14.98
C ASN A 131 16.55 23.75 13.60
N ALA A 132 16.77 25.07 13.51
CA ALA A 132 16.73 25.83 12.25
C ALA A 132 17.69 25.32 11.15
N SER A 133 18.62 24.42 11.49
CA SER A 133 19.54 23.71 10.61
C SER A 133 19.07 22.31 10.15
N ALA A 134 17.89 21.85 10.58
CA ALA A 134 17.34 20.51 10.29
C ALA A 134 16.57 20.41 8.96
N GLY A 135 16.54 21.48 8.15
CA GLY A 135 16.02 21.48 6.78
C GLY A 135 16.87 20.69 5.77
N ALA A 136 17.64 19.70 6.23
CA ALA A 136 18.38 18.81 5.36
C ALA A 136 17.42 17.79 4.75
N GLY A 137 16.83 18.13 3.59
CA GLY A 137 16.09 17.16 2.78
C GLY A 137 14.88 17.70 2.01
N CYS A 138 14.35 18.88 2.36
CA CYS A 138 13.23 19.48 1.63
C CYS A 138 13.47 20.97 1.42
N SER A 139 14.03 21.35 0.27
CA SER A 139 14.02 22.74 -0.17
C SER A 139 12.79 22.95 -1.04
N VAL A 140 11.83 23.72 -0.56
CA VAL A 140 10.60 24.05 -1.30
C VAL A 140 10.51 25.56 -1.46
N PRO A 141 10.25 26.07 -2.68
CA PRO A 141 10.03 27.49 -2.90
C PRO A 141 8.89 28.03 -2.02
N VAL A 142 9.08 29.22 -1.46
CA VAL A 142 8.14 29.86 -0.53
C VAL A 142 6.75 30.06 -1.16
N ASP A 143 6.69 30.32 -2.47
CA ASP A 143 5.44 30.49 -3.22
C ASP A 143 4.62 29.19 -3.28
N VAL A 144 5.28 28.04 -3.44
CA VAL A 144 4.65 26.71 -3.43
C VAL A 144 4.06 26.45 -2.05
N MET A 145 4.84 26.65 -0.98
CA MET A 145 4.35 26.47 0.39
C MET A 145 3.19 27.41 0.72
N SER A 146 3.30 28.68 0.30
CA SER A 146 2.23 29.67 0.47
C SER A 146 0.94 29.26 -0.25
N ARG A 147 1.05 28.64 -1.43
CA ARG A 147 -0.11 28.10 -2.16
C ARG A 147 -0.73 26.93 -1.42
N LEU A 148 0.06 25.99 -0.90
CA LEU A 148 -0.44 24.85 -0.12
C LEU A 148 -1.20 25.29 1.13
N LEU A 149 -0.66 26.25 1.88
CA LEU A 149 -1.33 26.84 3.05
C LEU A 149 -2.64 27.54 2.68
N ARG A 150 -2.67 28.28 1.56
CA ARG A 150 -3.91 28.90 1.06
C ARG A 150 -4.95 27.88 0.63
N THR A 151 -4.55 26.83 -0.08
CA THR A 151 -5.45 25.74 -0.51
C THR A 151 -6.11 25.07 0.70
N ALA A 152 -5.34 24.83 1.76
CA ALA A 152 -5.85 24.25 3.00
C ALA A 152 -6.65 25.25 3.86
N GLN A 153 -6.64 26.55 3.51
CA GLN A 153 -7.19 27.64 4.33
C GLN A 153 -6.52 27.75 5.71
N CYS A 154 -5.22 27.47 5.80
CA CYS A 154 -4.44 27.55 7.04
C CYS A 154 -4.13 29.00 7.50
N VAL A 155 -4.87 29.97 6.97
CA VAL A 155 -4.69 31.40 7.25
C VAL A 155 -5.58 31.77 8.45
N GLY A 156 -4.97 32.15 9.58
CA GLY A 156 -5.69 32.79 10.69
C GLY A 156 -5.93 31.95 11.96
N ILE A 157 -5.04 31.04 12.35
CA ILE A 157 -5.17 30.31 13.65
C ILE A 157 -4.31 30.93 14.78
N SER A 158 -3.49 31.94 14.51
CA SER A 158 -2.77 32.66 15.57
C SER A 158 -2.49 34.12 15.19
N ASN A 159 -2.58 35.00 16.19
CA ASN A 159 -2.17 36.41 16.15
C ASN A 159 -0.64 36.61 15.99
N ASP A 160 0.08 35.55 15.61
CA ASP A 160 1.52 35.57 15.46
C ASP A 160 1.87 35.88 14.01
N THR A 161 2.47 37.05 13.82
CA THR A 161 3.07 37.57 12.58
C THR A 161 4.21 36.71 12.00
N SER A 162 4.37 35.46 12.43
CA SER A 162 5.33 34.53 11.84
C SER A 162 4.61 33.62 10.85
N PRO A 163 5.05 33.50 9.58
CA PRO A 163 4.52 32.46 8.70
C PRO A 163 4.65 31.14 9.45
N ALA A 164 3.52 30.47 9.72
CA ALA A 164 3.49 29.24 10.53
C ALA A 164 4.65 28.34 10.09
N ALA A 165 5.67 28.20 10.95
CA ALA A 165 6.91 27.57 10.55
C ALA A 165 6.60 26.13 10.13
N VAL A 166 6.73 25.86 8.82
CA VAL A 166 6.49 24.52 8.28
C VAL A 166 7.80 23.76 8.38
N ALA A 167 7.78 22.68 9.14
CA ALA A 167 8.90 21.74 9.17
C ALA A 167 8.73 20.73 8.03
N CYS A 168 9.83 20.14 7.58
CA CYS A 168 9.78 19.00 6.68
C CYS A 168 10.56 17.83 7.25
N VAL A 169 10.00 16.63 7.09
CA VAL A 169 10.68 15.38 7.40
C VAL A 169 10.70 14.54 6.13
N ALA A 170 11.91 14.27 5.63
CA ALA A 170 12.16 13.34 4.55
C ALA A 170 13.07 12.21 5.05
N SER A 171 12.89 11.02 4.49
CA SER A 171 13.71 9.85 4.87
C SER A 171 15.09 9.84 4.24
N ARG A 172 15.31 10.57 3.13
CA ARG A 172 16.53 10.47 2.32
C ARG A 172 17.48 11.65 2.58
N PRO A 173 18.69 11.43 3.11
CA PRO A 173 19.83 12.27 2.75
C PRO A 173 20.28 11.89 1.34
N ALA A 174 20.59 12.87 0.49
CA ALA A 174 20.84 12.66 -0.95
C ALA A 174 21.93 11.62 -1.30
N ASN A 175 22.81 11.25 -0.36
CA ASN A 175 24.06 10.51 -0.60
C ASN A 175 24.29 9.24 0.26
N SER A 176 23.26 8.51 0.74
CA SER A 176 23.47 7.18 1.34
C SER A 176 23.26 6.06 0.31
N THR A 177 24.28 5.24 0.10
CA THR A 177 24.11 3.90 -0.46
C THR A 177 23.26 3.11 0.52
N ALA A 178 22.02 2.84 0.14
CA ALA A 178 20.94 2.36 1.00
C ALA A 178 21.37 1.18 1.89
N ALA A 179 21.30 1.38 3.21
CA ALA A 179 21.07 0.27 4.11
C ALA A 179 19.61 -0.20 3.94
N VAL A 180 19.36 -1.49 4.09
CA VAL A 180 18.05 -2.16 3.94
C VAL A 180 16.93 -1.49 4.77
N ASN A 181 17.32 -0.73 5.81
CA ASN A 181 16.46 -0.04 6.78
C ASN A 181 15.89 1.31 6.27
N GLU A 182 16.15 1.72 5.02
CA GLU A 182 15.77 3.05 4.49
C GLU A 182 14.58 3.03 3.51
N GLN A 183 13.81 1.94 3.44
CA GLN A 183 12.70 1.80 2.48
C GLN A 183 11.44 2.57 2.90
N PHE A 184 11.28 2.81 4.21
CA PHE A 184 10.12 3.48 4.78
C PHE A 184 10.49 4.69 5.62
N LEU A 185 9.55 5.60 5.78
CA LEU A 185 9.61 6.71 6.73
C LEU A 185 9.33 6.22 8.15
N LEU A 186 10.23 6.60 9.05
CA LEU A 186 10.13 6.31 10.48
C LEU A 186 9.34 7.41 11.16
N TRP A 187 8.14 7.08 11.65
CA TRP A 187 7.27 8.03 12.35
C TRP A 187 7.92 8.64 13.59
N GLU A 188 8.87 7.96 14.23
CA GLU A 188 9.66 8.52 15.32
C GLU A 188 10.36 9.84 14.91
N LYS A 189 10.86 9.94 13.67
CA LYS A 189 11.50 11.18 13.17
C LYS A 189 10.50 12.34 13.04
N VAL A 190 9.24 12.02 12.70
CA VAL A 190 8.14 12.97 12.59
C VAL A 190 7.70 13.44 13.98
N GLU A 191 7.42 12.48 14.87
CA GLU A 191 6.96 12.73 16.24
C GLU A 191 7.99 13.52 17.05
N LYS A 192 9.29 13.29 16.81
CA LYS A 192 10.39 14.04 17.43
C LYS A 192 10.39 15.54 17.08
N GLN A 193 9.79 15.95 15.97
CA GLN A 193 9.65 17.37 15.63
C GLN A 193 8.66 18.10 16.55
N LYS A 194 7.83 17.36 17.29
CA LYS A 194 6.80 17.88 18.19
C LYS A 194 5.89 18.90 17.49
N CYS A 195 5.53 18.60 16.25
CA CYS A 195 4.53 19.37 15.51
C CYS A 195 3.13 18.80 15.77
N ASP A 196 2.11 19.64 15.70
CA ASP A 196 0.73 19.24 15.96
C ASP A 196 0.12 18.50 14.75
N GLU A 197 0.43 18.98 13.54
CA GLU A 197 -0.29 18.64 12.32
C GLU A 197 0.63 18.22 11.17
N VAL A 198 0.13 17.33 10.31
CA VAL A 198 0.70 17.05 8.99
C VAL A 198 -0.07 17.84 7.94
N LEU A 199 0.53 18.92 7.45
CA LEU A 199 -0.07 19.80 6.43
C LEU A 199 -0.35 19.03 5.14
N THR A 200 0.67 18.44 4.54
CA THR A 200 0.60 17.66 3.29
C THR A 200 1.88 16.85 3.13
N SER A 201 2.01 16.18 1.99
CA SER A 201 3.19 15.42 1.62
C SER A 201 3.65 15.77 0.20
N THR A 202 4.85 15.32 -0.12
CA THR A 202 5.37 15.30 -1.48
C THR A 202 6.00 13.96 -1.81
N VAL A 203 5.84 13.51 -3.05
CA VAL A 203 6.54 12.34 -3.59
C VAL A 203 7.58 12.80 -4.59
N PHE A 204 8.78 12.22 -4.48
CA PHE A 204 9.86 12.38 -5.46
C PHE A 204 9.62 11.47 -6.66
N VAL A 205 9.40 12.06 -7.84
CA VAL A 205 9.15 11.35 -9.09
C VAL A 205 10.32 11.58 -10.04
N LEU A 206 10.83 10.50 -10.63
CA LEU A 206 11.80 10.56 -11.72
C LEU A 206 11.04 10.44 -13.04
N THR A 207 11.21 11.43 -13.91
CA THR A 207 10.66 11.38 -15.26
C THR A 207 11.49 10.45 -16.14
N PRO A 208 10.91 9.91 -17.24
CA PRO A 208 11.65 9.07 -18.19
C PRO A 208 12.88 9.78 -18.78
N GLU A 209 12.88 11.11 -18.86
CA GLU A 209 14.01 11.93 -19.31
C GLU A 209 15.10 12.10 -18.24
N GLY A 210 14.96 11.46 -17.07
CA GLY A 210 15.91 11.54 -15.97
C GLY A 210 15.80 12.82 -15.14
N THR A 211 14.75 13.62 -15.32
CA THR A 211 14.51 14.80 -14.48
C THR A 211 13.76 14.41 -13.22
N ALA A 212 14.03 15.10 -12.11
CA ALA A 212 13.36 14.86 -10.85
C ALA A 212 12.33 15.95 -10.56
N THR A 213 11.10 15.55 -10.25
CA THR A 213 10.00 16.46 -9.89
C THR A 213 9.41 16.08 -8.54
N LEU A 214 8.81 17.07 -7.89
CA LEU A 214 8.09 16.90 -6.63
C LEU A 214 6.59 17.03 -6.89
N GLU A 215 5.84 15.98 -6.60
CA GLU A 215 4.39 16.02 -6.63
C GLU A 215 3.88 16.28 -5.22
N PHE A 216 3.13 17.36 -5.02
CA PHE A 216 2.53 17.72 -3.74
C PHE A 216 1.10 17.22 -3.61
N GLY A 217 0.65 16.99 -2.38
CA GLY A 217 -0.71 16.54 -2.12
C GLY A 217 -0.91 15.05 -2.37
N VAL A 218 0.19 14.29 -2.48
CA VAL A 218 0.21 12.83 -2.66
C VAL A 218 1.25 12.20 -1.75
N ALA A 219 1.00 10.97 -1.33
CA ALA A 219 1.94 10.15 -0.56
C ALA A 219 2.13 8.80 -1.23
N GLU A 220 3.38 8.39 -1.43
CA GLU A 220 3.73 7.04 -1.85
C GLU A 220 3.86 6.16 -0.59
N LEU A 221 3.18 5.02 -0.61
CA LEU A 221 3.25 3.98 0.40
C LEU A 221 3.85 2.73 -0.24
N GLY A 222 4.77 2.06 0.44
CA GLY A 222 5.21 0.71 0.08
C GLY A 222 4.38 -0.34 0.82
N TRP A 223 4.22 -1.53 0.24
CA TRP A 223 3.54 -2.65 0.89
C TRP A 223 4.43 -3.90 1.01
N TRP A 224 3.99 -4.82 1.88
CA TRP A 224 4.63 -6.12 2.10
C TRP A 224 3.60 -7.15 2.57
N LEU A 225 3.94 -8.43 2.43
CA LEU A 225 3.25 -9.54 3.10
C LEU A 225 4.06 -10.03 4.29
N ASN A 226 3.40 -10.63 5.27
CA ASN A 226 4.07 -11.14 6.47
C ASN A 226 4.92 -12.38 6.16
N GLY A 227 6.03 -12.53 6.86
CA GLY A 227 6.97 -13.63 6.68
C GLY A 227 8.10 -13.32 5.71
N THR A 228 9.06 -14.23 5.60
CA THR A 228 10.28 -14.06 4.79
C THR A 228 10.31 -15.01 3.59
N CYS A 229 11.12 -14.69 2.60
CA CYS A 229 11.29 -15.46 1.37
C CYS A 229 11.72 -16.93 1.58
N GLY A 230 12.32 -17.24 2.74
CA GLY A 230 12.82 -18.58 3.07
C GLY A 230 11.90 -19.45 3.92
N THR A 231 10.79 -18.92 4.45
CA THR A 231 9.89 -19.67 5.34
C THR A 231 8.63 -20.10 4.58
N GLY A 232 8.39 -21.42 4.49
CA GLY A 232 7.25 -21.99 3.74
C GLY A 232 5.85 -21.69 4.29
N GLY A 233 5.71 -20.70 5.19
CA GLY A 233 4.45 -20.25 5.78
C GLY A 233 3.88 -18.97 5.19
N GLY A 234 4.62 -18.26 4.33
CA GLY A 234 4.14 -17.07 3.61
C GLY A 234 3.53 -17.39 2.24
N GLU A 235 2.81 -16.43 1.68
CA GLU A 235 2.33 -16.51 0.30
C GLU A 235 3.53 -16.54 -0.66
N ARG A 236 3.46 -17.40 -1.66
CA ARG A 236 4.62 -17.68 -2.52
C ARG A 236 4.65 -16.75 -3.71
N CYS A 237 5.85 -16.35 -4.13
CA CYS A 237 6.04 -15.72 -5.42
C CYS A 237 5.71 -16.68 -6.56
N ALA A 238 5.19 -16.13 -7.65
CA ALA A 238 4.92 -16.87 -8.87
C ALA A 238 6.22 -17.34 -9.55
N ALA A 239 6.10 -18.18 -10.56
CA ALA A 239 7.22 -18.45 -11.46
C ALA A 239 7.67 -17.14 -12.13
N ASN A 240 8.98 -16.98 -12.34
CA ASN A 240 9.59 -15.77 -12.88
C ASN A 240 9.37 -14.51 -12.03
N ALA A 241 9.20 -14.68 -10.73
CA ALA A 241 9.24 -13.60 -9.76
C ALA A 241 10.42 -13.76 -8.79
N THR A 242 11.00 -12.65 -8.38
CA THR A 242 12.03 -12.57 -7.35
C THR A 242 11.38 -12.23 -6.02
N CYS A 243 11.69 -12.99 -4.99
CA CYS A 243 11.29 -12.67 -3.63
C CYS A 243 12.33 -11.77 -2.96
N THR A 244 11.89 -10.68 -2.34
CA THR A 244 12.76 -9.78 -1.57
C THR A 244 12.21 -9.61 -0.16
N ASP A 245 13.05 -9.84 0.85
CA ASP A 245 12.71 -9.55 2.24
C ASP A 245 12.65 -8.03 2.46
N VAL A 246 11.68 -7.60 3.25
CA VAL A 246 11.38 -6.20 3.56
C VAL A 246 11.39 -6.02 5.07
N GLN A 247 12.20 -5.09 5.57
CA GLN A 247 12.08 -4.67 6.96
C GLN A 247 10.93 -3.67 7.08
N THR A 248 9.93 -3.99 7.91
CA THR A 248 8.75 -3.14 8.10
C THR A 248 9.11 -1.92 8.95
N PRO A 249 8.29 -0.84 8.92
CA PRO A 249 8.51 0.34 9.77
C PRO A 249 8.58 0.03 11.27
N ASN A 250 8.01 -1.10 11.70
CA ASN A 250 7.98 -1.53 13.10
C ASN A 250 9.16 -2.47 13.46
N GLY A 251 10.07 -2.73 12.50
CA GLY A 251 11.23 -3.61 12.70
C GLY A 251 10.95 -5.10 12.49
N GLU A 252 9.73 -5.47 12.11
CA GLU A 252 9.38 -6.85 11.73
C GLU A 252 9.88 -7.17 10.31
N LEU A 253 9.77 -8.43 9.91
CA LEU A 253 10.12 -8.89 8.57
C LEU A 253 8.86 -9.24 7.77
N GLY A 254 8.79 -8.68 6.58
CA GLY A 254 7.88 -9.06 5.53
C GLY A 254 8.63 -9.45 4.26
N HIS A 255 7.89 -9.73 3.20
CA HIS A 255 8.42 -9.98 1.87
C HIS A 255 7.54 -9.35 0.81
N ARG A 256 8.11 -9.21 -0.39
CA ARG A 256 7.39 -8.87 -1.62
C ARG A 256 7.88 -9.73 -2.76
N CYS A 257 7.04 -9.86 -3.78
CA CYS A 257 7.37 -10.54 -5.01
C CYS A 257 7.39 -9.51 -6.14
N GLU A 258 8.41 -9.56 -6.98
CA GLU A 258 8.56 -8.68 -8.14
C GLU A 258 8.85 -9.54 -9.37
N CYS A 259 8.13 -9.30 -10.47
CA CYS A 259 8.40 -9.99 -11.73
C CYS A 259 9.80 -9.66 -12.24
N VAL A 260 10.48 -10.65 -12.81
CA VAL A 260 11.79 -10.42 -13.44
C VAL A 260 11.68 -9.39 -14.57
N ALA A 261 12.79 -8.70 -14.86
CA ALA A 261 12.83 -7.64 -15.85
C ALA A 261 12.24 -8.08 -17.21
N GLY A 262 11.34 -7.26 -17.75
CA GLY A 262 10.62 -7.53 -19.02
C GLY A 262 9.31 -8.30 -18.87
N MET A 263 8.90 -8.62 -17.64
CA MET A 263 7.60 -9.22 -17.34
C MET A 263 6.72 -8.24 -16.54
N GLU A 264 5.40 -8.39 -16.69
CA GLU A 264 4.37 -7.63 -16.00
C GLU A 264 3.59 -8.54 -15.04
N GLY A 265 2.93 -7.93 -14.07
CA GLY A 265 2.08 -8.61 -13.09
C GLY A 265 2.38 -8.23 -11.66
N ASP A 266 1.75 -8.94 -10.72
CA ASP A 266 1.89 -8.71 -9.28
C ASP A 266 2.97 -9.56 -8.62
N GLY A 267 3.51 -10.55 -9.33
CA GLY A 267 4.58 -11.41 -8.83
C GLY A 267 4.14 -12.48 -7.84
N PHE A 268 2.89 -12.51 -7.41
CA PHE A 268 2.40 -13.44 -6.40
C PHE A 268 1.66 -14.63 -7.03
N LEU A 269 1.89 -15.83 -6.50
CA LEU A 269 1.21 -17.05 -6.96
C LEU A 269 -0.31 -17.00 -6.72
N ALA A 270 -0.75 -16.29 -5.68
CA ALA A 270 -2.17 -16.10 -5.35
C ALA A 270 -2.84 -15.00 -6.20
N GLY A 271 -2.05 -14.22 -6.92
CA GLY A 271 -2.49 -13.12 -7.77
C GLY A 271 -2.50 -13.48 -9.26
N ASP A 272 -2.15 -12.50 -10.09
CA ASP A 272 -1.96 -12.65 -11.53
C ASP A 272 -0.61 -13.32 -11.87
N GLY A 273 0.34 -13.30 -10.93
CA GLY A 273 1.69 -13.83 -11.14
C GLY A 273 2.49 -12.94 -12.08
N CYS A 274 3.30 -13.55 -12.94
CA CYS A 274 4.12 -12.85 -13.92
C CYS A 274 3.83 -13.34 -15.34
N TYR A 275 3.67 -12.40 -16.27
CA TYR A 275 3.39 -12.66 -17.68
C TYR A 275 4.20 -11.72 -18.59
N LEU A 276 4.33 -12.07 -19.87
CA LEU A 276 4.90 -11.16 -20.86
C LEU A 276 3.85 -10.10 -21.20
N GLY A 277 4.19 -8.82 -21.06
CA GLY A 277 3.30 -7.73 -21.46
C GLY A 277 3.02 -7.77 -22.96
N GLU A 278 1.78 -7.51 -23.36
CA GLU A 278 1.45 -7.31 -24.78
C GLU A 278 2.00 -5.94 -25.22
N SER A 279 2.88 -5.95 -26.22
CA SER A 279 3.50 -4.75 -26.82
C SER A 279 2.62 -4.11 -27.87
#